data_AF-A0A252AK02-F1
#
_entry.id   AF-A0A252AK02-F1
#
_cell.length_a   1.000
_cell.length_b   1.000
_cell.length_c   1.000
_cell.angle_alpha   90.00
_cell.angle_beta   90.00
_cell.angle_gamma   90.00
#
_symmetry.space_group_name_H-M   'P 1'
#
loop_
_entity.id
_entity.type
_entity.pdbx_description
1 polymer ?
#
loop_
_entity_poly.entity_id
_entity_poly.type
_entity_poly.pdbx_seq_one_letter_code
_entity_poly.pdbx_strand_id
1 'polypeptide(L)'
;MMFFQTEGLEKIIYPFYFSEHINRVVTAVNDKNLTCYSSMFCFILLVIYFSISISKTGLIKSLKRKINLLYLFFFLSFYVWQYVFGVYRYFISTDLICPIIICSSIIEIINMQKIKINNANFVAFMCSVPLVAISYIGGIPDWGRGSYKTPYLSGNIPVEIRNADILFNANFFSAWIYPAIIPNGHIIQINRGMFDFGSKLYWDNYYKFIPHNREPNQYVLFEDINNSDAKNWAIDKFKDHYSLKIDFSSCKTFSLRLSSYERGITYCALRKI
;
A
#
# COMPACT_ATOMS: atom_id res chain seq x y z
N MET A 1 5.64 10.42 -11.16
CA MET A 1 4.22 10.37 -10.79
C MET A 1 4.00 11.17 -9.50
N MET A 2 3.38 12.35 -9.54
CA MET A 2 3.21 13.19 -8.34
C MET A 2 2.30 12.49 -7.32
N PHE A 3 2.88 11.91 -6.27
CA PHE A 3 2.16 11.28 -5.15
C PHE A 3 1.57 12.28 -4.15
N PHE A 4 1.78 13.59 -4.38
CA PHE A 4 1.36 14.65 -3.49
C PHE A 4 0.58 15.70 -4.29
N GLN A 5 -0.68 15.94 -3.93
CA GLN A 5 -1.28 17.24 -4.18
C GLN A 5 -0.72 18.19 -3.10
N THR A 6 -0.05 19.25 -3.54
CA THR A 6 0.78 20.13 -2.70
C THR A 6 -0.02 21.19 -1.94
N GLU A 7 -1.35 21.15 -1.98
CA GLU A 7 -2.22 22.26 -1.58
C GLU A 7 -3.35 21.84 -0.62
N GLY A 8 -3.71 22.74 0.30
CA GLY A 8 -4.92 22.62 1.12
C GLY A 8 -4.79 21.93 2.48
N LEU A 9 -5.94 21.50 3.02
CA LEU A 9 -6.08 20.89 4.35
C LEU A 9 -5.39 19.54 4.50
N GLU A 10 -4.99 18.90 3.40
CA GLU A 10 -4.26 17.63 3.39
C GLU A 10 -2.94 17.71 4.17
N LYS A 11 -2.29 18.89 4.20
CA LYS A 11 -1.07 19.11 5.03
C LYS A 11 -1.31 18.98 6.53
N ILE A 12 -2.53 19.28 6.96
CA ILE A 12 -2.95 19.22 8.37
C ILE A 12 -3.40 17.80 8.72
N ILE A 13 -4.02 17.10 7.76
CA ILE A 13 -4.64 15.79 7.95
C ILE A 13 -3.63 14.64 7.74
N TYR A 14 -2.60 14.83 6.90
CA TYR A 14 -1.53 13.86 6.62
C TYR A 14 -0.18 14.33 7.16
N PRO A 15 0.02 14.24 8.48
CA PRO A 15 1.13 14.89 9.15
C PRO A 15 2.53 14.38 8.76
N PHE A 16 2.65 13.18 8.17
CA PHE A 16 3.93 12.46 8.17
C PHE A 16 4.80 12.59 6.93
N TYR A 17 4.32 13.13 5.82
CA TYR A 17 5.12 13.16 4.59
C TYR A 17 4.92 14.40 3.71
N PHE A 18 6.02 15.11 3.51
CA PHE A 18 6.28 15.96 2.36
C PHE A 18 7.52 15.40 1.67
N SER A 19 7.40 14.89 0.45
CA SER A 19 8.56 14.57 -0.38
C SER A 19 8.44 15.32 -1.70
N GLU A 20 9.45 16.10 -2.05
CA GLU A 20 9.54 16.82 -3.32
C GLU A 20 9.87 15.90 -4.51
N HIS A 21 10.08 14.59 -4.28
CA HIS A 21 10.53 13.67 -5.32
C HIS A 21 9.41 12.80 -5.90
N ILE A 22 9.01 13.19 -7.10
CA ILE A 22 7.94 12.65 -7.97
C ILE A 22 8.06 11.14 -8.29
N ASN A 23 9.17 10.46 -8.02
CA ASN A 23 9.35 9.05 -8.37
C ASN A 23 9.65 8.15 -7.17
N ARG A 24 9.65 8.67 -5.94
CA ARG A 24 9.83 7.84 -4.76
C ARG A 24 8.52 7.12 -4.48
N VAL A 25 8.52 5.80 -4.68
CA VAL A 25 7.64 4.91 -3.93
C VAL A 25 8.00 5.06 -2.46
N VAL A 26 7.53 6.15 -1.84
CA VAL A 26 7.23 6.19 -0.41
C VAL A 26 8.39 5.67 0.47
N THR A 27 9.64 5.98 0.10
CA THR A 27 10.85 5.52 0.79
C THR A 27 11.64 6.75 1.24
N ALA A 28 11.68 7.00 2.54
CA ALA A 28 12.59 7.91 3.22
C ALA A 28 13.95 7.24 3.51
N VAL A 29 14.40 6.32 2.66
CA VAL A 29 15.67 5.62 2.88
C VAL A 29 16.80 6.65 2.78
N ASN A 30 17.39 6.97 3.94
CA ASN A 30 18.60 7.77 4.14
C ASN A 30 18.60 9.26 3.77
N ASP A 31 17.46 9.90 3.53
CA ASP A 31 17.44 11.36 3.48
C ASP A 31 17.36 11.94 4.91
N LYS A 32 18.53 12.22 5.50
CA LYS A 32 18.68 12.85 6.82
C LYS A 32 18.05 14.25 6.90
N ASN A 33 17.64 14.81 5.77
CA ASN A 33 17.07 16.16 5.65
C ASN A 33 15.54 16.20 5.58
N LEU A 34 14.85 15.05 5.67
CA LEU A 34 13.38 15.06 5.71
C LEU A 34 12.89 15.43 7.12
N THR A 35 12.51 16.69 7.29
CA THR A 35 11.90 17.19 8.53
C THR A 35 10.40 16.91 8.51
N CYS A 36 9.97 15.93 9.29
CA CYS A 36 8.54 15.65 9.49
C CYS A 36 7.96 16.63 10.53
N TYR A 37 7.52 17.81 10.07
CA TYR A 37 7.00 18.90 10.91
C TYR A 37 5.94 18.46 11.92
N SER A 38 5.12 17.49 11.56
CA SER A 38 4.06 17.03 12.43
C SER A 38 4.51 15.97 13.44
N SER A 39 5.54 15.17 13.12
CA SER A 39 6.23 14.36 14.13
C SER A 39 6.90 15.28 15.16
N MET A 40 7.47 16.41 14.72
CA MET A 40 8.00 17.45 15.61
C MET A 40 6.89 18.10 16.43
N PHE A 41 5.73 18.39 15.84
CA PHE A 41 4.58 18.93 16.57
C PHE A 41 4.04 17.93 17.61
N CYS A 42 3.88 16.65 17.25
CA CYS A 42 3.51 15.60 18.19
C CYS A 42 4.55 15.42 19.29
N PHE A 43 5.85 15.52 18.94
CA PHE A 43 6.96 15.53 19.88
C PHE A 43 6.85 16.70 20.87
N ILE A 44 6.65 17.93 20.38
CA ILE A 44 6.49 19.11 21.23
C ILE A 44 5.26 18.97 22.14
N LEU A 45 4.11 18.58 21.59
CA LEU A 45 2.89 18.35 22.38
C LEU A 45 3.10 17.33 23.49
N LEU A 46 3.80 16.24 23.19
CA LEU A 46 4.07 15.19 24.17
C LEU A 46 5.12 15.62 25.18
N VAL A 47 6.14 16.38 24.79
CA VAL A 47 7.09 17.02 25.72
C VAL A 47 6.35 17.95 26.68
N ILE A 48 5.43 18.78 26.17
CA ILE A 48 4.59 19.66 27.01
C ILE A 48 3.75 18.82 27.98
N TYR A 49 3.06 17.80 27.47
CA TYR A 49 2.24 16.89 28.29
C TYR A 49 3.07 16.22 29.39
N PHE A 50 4.22 15.62 29.06
CA PHE A 50 5.08 14.95 30.03
C PHE A 50 5.68 15.94 31.03
N SER A 51 6.06 17.14 30.61
CA SER A 51 6.57 18.19 31.50
C SER A 51 5.52 18.59 32.55
N ILE A 52 4.28 18.81 32.13
CA ILE A 52 3.16 19.12 33.04
C ILE A 52 2.86 17.92 33.95
N SER A 53 2.82 16.71 33.38
CA SER A 53 2.51 15.47 34.13
C SER A 53 3.56 15.17 35.21
N ILE A 54 4.84 15.29 34.87
CA ILE A 54 5.96 15.07 35.80
C ILE A 54 5.94 16.13 36.91
N SER A 55 5.72 17.40 36.56
CA SER A 55 5.61 18.50 37.54
C SER A 55 4.48 18.26 38.56
N LYS A 56 3.35 17.70 38.13
CA LYS A 56 2.18 17.48 39.00
C LYS A 56 2.18 16.16 39.77
N THR A 57 2.70 15.09 39.17
CA THR A 57 2.51 13.71 39.69
C THR A 57 3.80 12.99 40.02
N GLY A 58 4.95 13.53 39.62
CA GLY A 58 6.26 12.88 39.73
C GLY A 58 6.52 11.86 38.62
N LEU A 59 7.80 11.66 38.30
CA LEU A 59 8.26 10.85 37.16
C LEU A 59 7.75 9.40 37.19
N ILE A 60 7.92 8.71 38.33
CA ILE A 60 7.59 7.28 38.47
C ILE A 60 6.07 7.05 38.33
N LYS A 61 5.26 7.95 38.91
CA LYS A 61 3.79 7.83 38.85
C LYS A 61 3.27 8.15 37.46
N SER A 62 3.87 9.12 36.78
CA SER A 62 3.60 9.43 35.38
C SER A 62 3.87 8.22 34.49
N LEU A 63 5.05 7.60 34.58
CA LEU A 63 5.43 6.46 33.73
C LEU A 63 4.51 5.24 33.88
N LYS A 64 3.88 5.04 35.05
CA LYS A 64 2.94 3.92 35.28
C LYS A 64 1.55 4.13 34.67
N ARG A 65 1.23 5.31 34.12
CA ARG A 65 -0.09 5.54 33.49
C ARG A 65 -0.17 4.83 32.14
N LYS A 66 -1.25 4.06 31.92
CA LYS A 66 -1.50 3.32 30.66
C LYS A 66 -1.41 4.21 29.41
N ILE A 67 -1.91 5.44 29.49
CA ILE A 67 -1.87 6.39 28.37
C ILE A 67 -0.44 6.79 27.98
N ASN A 68 0.49 6.81 28.95
CA ASN A 68 1.88 7.14 28.69
C ASN A 68 2.63 5.99 27.99
N LEU A 69 2.19 4.74 28.21
CA LEU A 69 2.68 3.59 27.45
C LEU A 69 2.27 3.68 25.97
N LEU A 70 1.05 4.15 25.69
CA LEU A 70 0.58 4.37 24.33
C LEU A 70 1.42 5.47 23.63
N TYR A 71 1.70 6.56 24.33
CA TYR A 71 2.56 7.64 23.81
C TYR A 71 3.99 7.16 23.53
N LEU A 72 4.55 6.37 24.45
CA LEU A 72 5.88 5.78 24.27
C LEU A 72 5.90 4.82 23.07
N PHE A 73 4.90 3.96 22.95
CA PHE A 73 4.76 3.03 21.81
C PHE A 73 4.70 3.80 20.49
N PHE A 74 3.90 4.86 20.40
CA PHE A 74 3.78 5.68 19.20
C PHE A 74 5.13 6.27 18.76
N PHE A 75 5.90 6.85 19.68
CA PHE A 75 7.22 7.39 19.36
C PHE A 75 8.23 6.32 18.98
N LEU A 76 8.34 5.25 19.78
CA LEU A 76 9.27 4.16 19.48
C LEU A 76 8.95 3.55 18.12
N SER A 77 7.66 3.36 17.81
CA SER A 77 7.23 2.88 16.50
C SER A 77 7.64 3.81 15.38
N PHE A 78 7.52 5.14 15.56
CA PHE A 78 8.01 6.13 14.58
C PHE A 78 9.51 6.05 14.38
N TYR A 79 10.31 6.04 15.45
CA TYR A 79 11.77 5.98 15.33
C TYR A 79 12.25 4.66 14.73
N VAL A 80 11.72 3.53 15.21
CA VAL A 80 12.04 2.19 14.67
C VAL A 80 11.66 2.12 13.20
N TRP A 81 10.46 2.58 12.84
CA TRP A 81 10.03 2.58 11.45
C TRP A 81 10.94 3.45 10.56
N GLN A 82 11.26 4.67 10.98
CA GLN A 82 12.13 5.59 10.24
C GLN A 82 13.52 5.00 10.03
N TYR A 83 14.06 4.32 11.07
CA TYR A 83 15.40 3.74 11.04
C TYR A 83 15.48 2.43 10.25
N VAL A 84 14.52 1.52 10.44
CA VAL A 84 14.57 0.14 9.89
C VAL A 84 13.98 0.05 8.50
N PHE A 85 12.83 0.68 8.28
CA PHE A 85 12.07 0.52 7.05
C PHE A 85 12.17 1.74 6.15
N GLY A 86 11.89 2.92 6.71
CA GLY A 86 11.76 4.16 5.96
C GLY A 86 10.67 4.12 4.89
N VAL A 87 9.81 3.09 4.84
CA VAL A 87 8.73 2.97 3.84
C VAL A 87 7.37 3.19 4.50
N TYR A 88 6.65 4.26 4.17
CA TYR A 88 5.42 4.66 4.88
C TYR A 88 4.30 3.61 4.83
N ARG A 89 4.28 2.69 3.85
CA ARG A 89 3.32 1.57 3.87
C ARG A 89 3.39 0.74 5.16
N TYR A 90 4.54 0.74 5.84
CA TYR A 90 4.73 0.10 7.14
C TYR A 90 4.49 1.04 8.33
N PHE A 91 4.29 2.33 8.10
CA PHE A 91 3.95 3.34 9.12
C PHE A 91 2.45 3.53 9.32
N ILE A 92 1.64 3.00 8.40
CA ILE A 92 0.19 3.19 8.32
C ILE A 92 -0.50 3.03 9.67
N SER A 93 -0.20 1.96 10.41
CA SER A 93 -0.83 1.70 11.70
C SER A 93 -0.52 2.79 12.73
N THR A 94 0.70 3.30 12.74
CA THR A 94 1.12 4.39 13.64
C THR A 94 0.49 5.71 13.23
N ASP A 95 0.41 5.99 11.92
CA ASP A 95 -0.24 7.18 11.38
C ASP A 95 -1.74 7.21 11.73
N LEU A 96 -2.44 6.09 11.62
CA LEU A 96 -3.86 5.97 12.01
C LEU A 96 -4.09 6.23 13.52
N ILE A 97 -3.09 5.98 14.35
CA ILE A 97 -3.17 6.25 15.80
C ILE A 97 -2.86 7.72 16.11
N CYS A 98 -2.16 8.45 15.23
CA CYS A 98 -1.74 9.83 15.46
C CYS A 98 -2.88 10.78 15.88
N PRO A 99 -4.07 10.80 15.22
CA PRO A 99 -5.17 11.65 15.66
C PRO A 99 -5.64 11.34 17.08
N ILE A 100 -5.63 10.06 17.48
CA ILE A 100 -5.99 9.63 18.83
C ILE A 100 -4.97 10.19 19.83
N ILE A 101 -3.67 10.14 19.50
CA ILE A 101 -2.60 10.69 20.35
C ILE A 101 -2.75 12.19 20.52
N ILE A 102 -3.03 12.92 19.44
CA ILE A 102 -3.23 14.38 19.50
C ILE A 102 -4.46 14.72 20.35
N CYS A 103 -5.63 14.12 20.06
CA CYS A 103 -6.86 14.38 20.79
C CYS A 103 -6.74 14.03 22.28
N SER A 104 -6.18 12.86 22.60
CA SER A 104 -5.99 12.43 23.98
C SER A 104 -4.98 13.31 24.73
N SER A 105 -3.90 13.76 24.07
CA SER A 105 -2.93 14.70 24.66
C SER A 105 -3.58 16.04 24.99
N ILE A 106 -4.40 16.59 24.07
CA ILE A 106 -5.12 17.86 24.29
C ILE A 106 -6.09 17.73 25.46
N ILE A 107 -6.92 16.68 25.49
CA ILE A 107 -7.90 16.44 26.57
C ILE A 107 -7.20 16.30 27.92
N GLU A 108 -6.09 15.57 27.97
CA GLU A 108 -5.31 15.43 29.20
C GLU A 108 -4.71 16.76 29.67
N ILE A 109 -4.15 17.57 28.76
CA ILE A 109 -3.62 18.90 29.08
C ILE A 109 -4.73 19.79 29.66
N ILE A 110 -5.94 19.77 29.07
CA ILE A 110 -7.10 20.52 29.56
C ILE A 110 -7.55 20.01 30.94
N ASN A 111 -7.66 18.69 31.12
CA ASN A 111 -8.01 18.07 32.40
C ASN A 111 -7.02 18.44 33.51
N MET A 112 -5.74 18.51 33.18
CA MET A 112 -4.71 18.96 34.11
C MET A 112 -4.90 20.42 34.52
N GLN A 113 -5.55 21.26 33.72
CA GLN A 113 -5.87 22.67 34.03
C GLN A 113 -7.18 22.87 34.81
N LYS A 114 -7.74 21.80 35.41
CA LYS A 114 -8.97 21.78 36.21
C LYS A 114 -10.28 21.95 35.43
N ILE A 115 -10.25 21.95 34.10
CA ILE A 115 -11.45 21.85 33.27
C ILE A 115 -11.76 20.35 33.10
N LYS A 116 -12.76 19.83 33.81
CA LYS A 116 -13.06 18.39 33.81
C LYS A 116 -13.80 17.96 32.54
N ILE A 117 -13.07 17.42 31.59
CA ILE A 117 -13.57 16.61 30.47
C ILE A 117 -13.38 15.14 30.86
N ASN A 118 -14.24 14.64 31.75
CA ASN A 118 -14.14 13.28 32.32
C ASN A 118 -15.16 12.28 31.74
N ASN A 119 -16.00 12.69 30.79
CA ASN A 119 -16.93 11.77 30.17
C ASN A 119 -16.18 10.88 29.16
N ALA A 120 -15.94 9.63 29.54
CA ALA A 120 -15.23 8.65 28.70
C ALA A 120 -15.89 8.48 27.31
N ASN A 121 -17.23 8.57 27.23
CA ASN A 121 -17.94 8.48 25.96
C ASN A 121 -17.67 9.72 25.09
N PHE A 122 -17.54 10.90 25.69
CA PHE A 122 -17.17 12.12 24.98
C PHE A 122 -15.73 12.06 24.48
N VAL A 123 -14.79 11.57 25.30
CA VAL A 123 -13.39 11.38 24.88
C VAL A 123 -13.29 10.37 23.74
N ALA A 124 -13.98 9.24 23.85
CA ALA A 124 -14.03 8.22 22.80
C ALA A 124 -14.64 8.79 21.51
N PHE A 125 -15.74 9.54 21.61
CA PHE A 125 -16.37 10.23 20.49
C PHE A 125 -15.39 11.19 19.82
N MET A 126 -14.76 12.09 20.59
CA MET A 126 -13.79 13.07 20.08
C MET A 126 -12.57 12.43 19.43
N CYS A 127 -12.10 11.27 19.93
CA CYS A 127 -11.02 10.51 19.28
C CYS A 127 -11.48 9.76 18.02
N SER A 128 -12.76 9.38 17.93
CA SER A 128 -13.32 8.67 16.77
C SER A 128 -13.65 9.58 15.59
N VAL A 129 -14.03 10.84 15.85
CA VAL A 129 -14.40 11.82 14.80
C VAL A 129 -13.28 12.04 13.79
N PRO A 130 -12.01 12.27 14.19
CA PRO A 130 -10.90 12.38 13.24
C PRO A 130 -10.70 11.12 12.41
N LEU A 131 -10.83 9.92 13.01
CA LEU A 131 -10.65 8.65 12.30
C LEU A 131 -11.72 8.47 11.20
N VAL A 132 -12.97 8.83 11.52
CA VAL A 132 -14.08 8.79 10.58
C VAL A 132 -13.91 9.88 9.53
N ALA A 133 -13.56 11.12 9.92
CA ALA A 133 -13.33 12.22 8.98
C ALA A 133 -12.23 11.88 7.96
N ILE A 134 -11.11 11.33 8.42
CA ILE A 134 -10.01 10.83 7.57
C ILE A 134 -10.47 9.68 6.67
N SER A 135 -11.50 8.92 7.02
CA SER A 135 -12.01 7.85 6.16
C SER A 135 -12.97 8.35 5.07
N TYR A 136 -13.56 9.55 5.24
CA TYR A 136 -14.62 10.08 4.36
C TYR A 136 -14.24 11.32 3.55
N ILE A 137 -13.20 12.06 3.95
CA ILE A 137 -12.67 13.19 3.17
C ILE A 137 -11.96 12.62 1.93
N GLY A 138 -12.48 12.93 0.74
CA GLY A 138 -11.76 12.61 -0.51
C GLY A 138 -10.52 13.49 -0.68
N GLY A 139 -9.57 13.08 -1.52
CA GLY A 139 -8.30 13.81 -1.74
C GLY A 139 -7.11 13.24 -0.96
N ILE A 140 -7.40 12.49 0.10
CA ILE A 140 -6.40 11.73 0.85
C ILE A 140 -5.55 10.87 -0.08
N PRO A 141 -4.21 11.09 -0.12
CA PRO A 141 -3.32 10.22 -0.85
C PRO A 141 -3.53 8.82 -0.33
N ASP A 142 -3.98 7.92 -1.19
CA ASP A 142 -4.32 6.58 -0.76
C ASP A 142 -3.04 5.74 -0.50
N TRP A 143 -1.86 6.21 -0.91
CA TRP A 143 -0.58 5.51 -0.74
C TRP A 143 -0.62 4.06 -1.28
N GLY A 144 -1.46 3.81 -2.29
CA GLY A 144 -1.76 2.47 -2.81
C GLY A 144 -2.94 1.77 -2.11
N ARG A 145 -3.66 2.45 -1.21
CA ARG A 145 -4.92 1.97 -0.61
C ARG A 145 -6.07 2.16 -1.59
N GLY A 146 -7.12 1.38 -1.37
CA GLY A 146 -8.48 1.67 -1.81
C GLY A 146 -8.96 3.02 -1.29
N SER A 147 -9.54 3.88 -2.12
CA SER A 147 -10.53 4.83 -1.64
C SER A 147 -11.66 4.02 -1.00
N TYR A 148 -12.06 4.38 0.21
CA TYR A 148 -13.16 3.71 0.91
C TYR A 148 -14.51 3.86 0.20
N LYS A 149 -14.62 4.84 -0.71
CA LYS A 149 -15.84 5.13 -1.47
C LYS A 149 -15.94 4.35 -2.76
N THR A 150 -14.84 3.81 -3.26
CA THR A 150 -14.79 3.08 -4.53
C THR A 150 -14.50 1.62 -4.26
N PRO A 151 -15.10 0.69 -5.02
CA PRO A 151 -14.70 -0.71 -4.92
C PRO A 151 -13.18 -0.81 -5.09
N TYR A 152 -12.52 -1.56 -4.20
CA TYR A 152 -11.06 -1.71 -4.19
C TYR A 152 -10.55 -2.11 -5.57
N LEU A 153 -11.36 -2.88 -6.29
CA LEU A 153 -11.13 -3.19 -7.68
C LEU A 153 -12.41 -3.08 -8.50
N SER A 154 -12.30 -2.50 -9.69
CA SER A 154 -13.34 -2.43 -10.70
C SER A 154 -12.73 -2.48 -12.10
N GLY A 155 -13.46 -2.97 -13.09
CA GLY A 155 -13.00 -3.00 -14.47
C GLY A 155 -13.73 -4.05 -15.29
N ASN A 156 -13.75 -3.85 -16.60
CA ASN A 156 -14.40 -4.78 -17.51
C ASN A 156 -13.37 -5.81 -18.00
N ILE A 157 -13.20 -6.88 -17.21
CA ILE A 157 -12.27 -7.96 -17.56
C ILE A 157 -12.85 -8.74 -18.74
N PRO A 158 -12.11 -8.86 -19.86
CA PRO A 158 -12.59 -9.57 -21.04
C PRO A 158 -12.95 -11.03 -20.75
N VAL A 159 -13.93 -11.56 -21.46
CA VAL A 159 -14.37 -12.96 -21.30
C VAL A 159 -13.21 -13.92 -21.61
N GLU A 160 -12.37 -13.58 -22.59
CA GLU A 160 -11.19 -14.36 -22.96
C GLU A 160 -10.19 -14.49 -21.79
N ILE A 161 -10.04 -13.43 -21.00
CA ILE A 161 -9.14 -13.42 -19.84
C ILE A 161 -9.75 -14.18 -18.66
N ARG A 162 -11.06 -14.03 -18.40
CA ARG A 162 -11.74 -14.80 -17.34
C ARG A 162 -11.72 -16.31 -17.61
N ASN A 163 -11.84 -16.69 -18.88
CA ASN A 163 -11.90 -18.09 -19.33
C ASN A 163 -10.54 -18.64 -19.77
N ALA A 164 -9.45 -17.90 -19.57
CA ALA A 164 -8.12 -18.37 -19.89
C ALA A 164 -7.77 -19.59 -19.03
N ASP A 165 -7.20 -20.61 -19.65
CA ASP A 165 -6.63 -21.76 -18.94
C ASP A 165 -5.36 -21.34 -18.20
N ILE A 166 -4.61 -20.40 -18.79
CA ILE A 166 -3.36 -19.89 -18.24
C ILE A 166 -3.21 -18.39 -18.54
N LEU A 167 -2.88 -17.61 -17.51
CA LEU A 167 -2.52 -16.21 -17.61
C LEU A 167 -1.10 -16.02 -17.09
N PHE A 168 -0.25 -15.51 -17.96
CA PHE A 168 1.10 -15.14 -17.62
C PHE A 168 1.19 -13.64 -17.37
N ASN A 169 1.91 -13.23 -16.33
CA ASN A 169 2.18 -11.83 -16.06
C ASN A 169 3.65 -11.55 -16.37
N ALA A 170 3.90 -10.73 -17.40
CA ALA A 170 5.24 -10.41 -17.88
C ALA A 170 5.93 -9.26 -17.11
N ASN A 171 5.24 -8.63 -16.16
CA ASN A 171 5.77 -7.49 -15.40
C ASN A 171 5.63 -7.66 -13.88
N PHE A 172 6.23 -6.73 -13.13
CA PHE A 172 6.01 -6.53 -11.68
C PHE A 172 4.57 -6.11 -11.36
N PHE A 173 3.60 -6.44 -12.20
CA PHE A 173 2.24 -6.22 -11.83
C PHE A 173 1.94 -7.05 -10.59
N SER A 174 1.55 -6.32 -9.57
CA SER A 174 1.44 -6.83 -8.23
C SER A 174 0.22 -7.74 -8.18
N ALA A 175 0.38 -8.91 -7.59
CA ALA A 175 -0.57 -10.01 -7.55
C ALA A 175 -2.00 -9.65 -7.09
N TRP A 176 -2.26 -8.39 -6.72
CA TRP A 176 -3.55 -7.84 -6.33
C TRP A 176 -4.60 -7.78 -7.42
N ILE A 177 -4.27 -7.95 -8.71
CA ILE A 177 -5.32 -8.11 -9.75
C ILE A 177 -5.88 -9.50 -9.86
N TYR A 178 -5.19 -10.50 -9.33
CA TYR A 178 -5.62 -11.88 -9.52
C TYR A 178 -6.95 -12.20 -8.83
N PRO A 179 -7.24 -11.66 -7.62
CA PRO A 179 -8.57 -11.77 -7.03
C PRO A 179 -9.70 -11.18 -7.90
N ALA A 180 -9.38 -10.25 -8.81
CA ALA A 180 -10.35 -9.65 -9.71
C ALA A 180 -10.66 -10.47 -10.94
N ILE A 181 -9.61 -11.05 -11.51
CA ILE A 181 -9.71 -11.80 -12.74
C ILE A 181 -10.52 -13.07 -12.52
N ILE A 182 -10.51 -13.60 -11.28
CA ILE A 182 -11.13 -14.87 -10.88
C ILE A 182 -10.92 -15.88 -12.02
N PRO A 183 -9.65 -16.21 -12.31
CA PRO A 183 -9.34 -17.04 -13.46
C PRO A 183 -10.05 -18.38 -13.28
N ASN A 184 -10.71 -18.87 -14.33
CA ASN A 184 -11.10 -20.27 -14.40
C ASN A 184 -9.87 -21.20 -14.47
N GLY A 185 -8.71 -20.65 -14.84
CA GLY A 185 -7.43 -21.34 -14.94
C GLY A 185 -6.35 -20.81 -13.98
N HIS A 186 -5.10 -20.90 -14.42
CA HIS A 186 -3.91 -20.65 -13.58
C HIS A 186 -3.25 -19.31 -13.89
N ILE A 187 -2.64 -18.71 -12.89
CA ILE A 187 -1.90 -17.45 -13.03
C ILE A 187 -0.44 -17.69 -12.69
N ILE A 188 0.45 -17.27 -13.59
CA ILE A 188 1.89 -17.46 -13.48
C ILE A 188 2.54 -16.10 -13.58
N GLN A 189 3.29 -15.75 -12.54
CA GLN A 189 4.17 -14.61 -12.62
C GLN A 189 5.46 -15.01 -13.32
N ILE A 190 5.70 -14.46 -14.49
CA ILE A 190 7.00 -14.51 -15.13
C ILE A 190 7.70 -13.25 -14.62
N ASN A 191 8.40 -13.38 -13.50
CA ASN A 191 9.28 -12.35 -12.98
C ASN A 191 10.69 -12.92 -12.85
N ARG A 192 11.71 -12.11 -13.14
CA ARG A 192 13.14 -12.37 -12.90
C ARG A 192 13.43 -13.02 -11.55
N GLY A 193 12.70 -12.66 -10.49
CA GLY A 193 12.82 -13.31 -9.19
C GLY A 193 12.27 -14.75 -9.19
N MET A 194 10.94 -14.91 -9.17
CA MET A 194 10.33 -16.24 -8.98
C MET A 194 10.66 -17.25 -10.07
N PHE A 195 10.92 -16.81 -11.30
CA PHE A 195 11.25 -17.70 -12.40
C PHE A 195 12.59 -18.41 -12.17
N ASP A 196 13.61 -17.67 -11.75
CA ASP A 196 14.95 -18.20 -11.50
C ASP A 196 15.02 -19.01 -10.18
N PHE A 197 14.03 -18.86 -9.28
CA PHE A 197 13.93 -19.58 -8.01
C PHE A 197 12.94 -20.75 -8.00
N GLY A 198 12.22 -21.00 -9.10
CA GLY A 198 11.28 -22.10 -9.21
C GLY A 198 11.99 -23.47 -9.19
N SER A 199 11.70 -24.31 -8.19
CA SER A 199 12.27 -25.66 -8.15
C SER A 199 11.73 -26.54 -9.27
N LYS A 200 12.47 -27.60 -9.66
CA LYS A 200 11.97 -28.60 -10.61
C LYS A 200 10.58 -29.14 -10.21
N LEU A 201 10.37 -29.38 -8.92
CA LEU A 201 9.08 -29.85 -8.40
C LEU A 201 7.94 -28.85 -8.63
N TYR A 202 8.21 -27.54 -8.50
CA TYR A 202 7.22 -26.50 -8.81
C TYR A 202 6.80 -26.59 -10.28
N TRP A 203 7.77 -26.71 -11.19
CA TRP A 203 7.51 -26.80 -12.63
C TRP A 203 6.85 -28.12 -13.04
N ASP A 204 7.27 -29.25 -12.48
CA ASP A 204 6.65 -30.56 -12.73
C ASP A 204 5.18 -30.58 -12.26
N ASN A 205 4.87 -29.93 -11.13
CA ASN A 205 3.48 -29.77 -10.69
C ASN A 205 2.72 -28.80 -11.58
N TYR A 206 3.36 -27.72 -12.04
CA TYR A 206 2.76 -26.77 -12.96
C TYR A 206 2.30 -27.45 -14.27
N TYR A 207 3.15 -28.24 -14.91
CA TYR A 207 2.80 -28.88 -16.19
C TYR A 207 1.59 -29.82 -16.09
N LYS A 208 1.28 -30.37 -14.91
CA LYS A 208 0.07 -31.20 -14.70
C LYS A 208 -1.23 -30.42 -14.86
N PHE A 209 -1.20 -29.10 -14.64
CA PHE A 209 -2.38 -28.24 -14.72
C PHE A 209 -2.69 -27.75 -16.14
N ILE A 210 -1.75 -27.90 -17.06
CA ILE A 210 -1.98 -27.56 -18.47
C ILE A 210 -2.92 -28.61 -19.07
N PRO A 211 -4.03 -28.23 -19.72
CA PRO A 211 -4.87 -29.17 -20.46
C PRO A 211 -4.03 -29.94 -21.50
N HIS A 212 -4.00 -31.27 -21.39
CA HIS A 212 -3.27 -32.13 -22.34
C HIS A 212 -4.14 -32.55 -23.55
N ASN A 213 -5.47 -32.49 -23.40
CA ASN A 213 -6.43 -32.99 -24.38
C ASN A 213 -6.86 -31.96 -25.43
N ARG A 214 -6.43 -30.70 -25.28
CA ARG A 214 -6.69 -29.59 -26.22
C ARG A 214 -5.60 -28.54 -26.09
N GLU A 215 -5.48 -27.67 -27.09
CA GLU A 215 -4.64 -26.48 -26.91
C GLU A 215 -5.22 -25.59 -25.81
N PRO A 216 -4.39 -25.16 -24.83
CA PRO A 216 -4.87 -24.29 -23.78
C PRO A 216 -5.02 -22.86 -24.31
N ASN A 217 -6.05 -22.16 -23.84
CA ASN A 217 -6.22 -20.73 -24.04
C ASN A 217 -5.26 -20.01 -23.09
N GLN A 218 -4.16 -19.49 -23.64
CA GLN A 218 -3.08 -18.89 -22.86
C GLN A 218 -2.86 -17.45 -23.29
N TYR A 219 -2.73 -16.56 -22.32
CA TYR A 219 -2.46 -15.14 -22.59
C TYR A 219 -1.33 -14.63 -21.71
N VAL A 220 -0.60 -13.64 -22.21
CA VAL A 220 0.36 -12.85 -21.43
C VAL A 220 -0.21 -11.45 -21.20
N LEU A 221 -0.08 -10.95 -19.98
CA LEU A 221 -0.48 -9.63 -19.55
C LEU A 221 0.74 -8.70 -19.47
N PHE A 222 0.61 -7.52 -20.05
CA PHE A 222 1.55 -6.40 -20.01
C PHE A 222 0.87 -5.16 -19.43
N GLU A 223 1.52 -4.55 -18.44
CA GLU A 223 1.13 -3.24 -17.93
C GLU A 223 1.43 -2.13 -18.96
N ASP A 224 2.59 -2.23 -19.62
CA ASP A 224 2.96 -1.38 -20.74
C ASP A 224 3.69 -2.24 -21.77
N ILE A 225 3.02 -2.49 -22.90
CA ILE A 225 3.59 -3.28 -23.99
C ILE A 225 4.77 -2.59 -24.68
N ASN A 226 4.94 -1.28 -24.47
CA ASN A 226 6.05 -0.50 -25.01
C ASN A 226 7.31 -0.58 -24.13
N ASN A 227 7.22 -1.16 -22.93
CA ASN A 227 8.38 -1.43 -22.11
C ASN A 227 9.23 -2.53 -22.76
N SER A 228 10.31 -2.13 -23.42
CA SER A 228 11.21 -3.02 -24.17
C SER A 228 11.84 -4.09 -23.29
N ASP A 229 12.19 -3.77 -22.05
CA ASP A 229 12.86 -4.69 -21.13
C ASP A 229 11.92 -5.83 -20.73
N ALA A 230 10.67 -5.49 -20.39
CA ALA A 230 9.63 -6.45 -20.05
C ALA A 230 9.25 -7.33 -21.25
N LYS A 231 9.09 -6.69 -22.41
CA LYS A 231 8.71 -7.35 -23.66
C LYS A 231 9.77 -8.35 -24.12
N ASN A 232 11.03 -7.94 -24.20
CA ASN A 232 12.12 -8.81 -24.64
C ASN A 232 12.32 -9.96 -23.66
N TRP A 233 12.30 -9.68 -22.36
CA TRP A 233 12.43 -10.71 -21.35
C TRP A 233 11.30 -11.76 -21.42
N ALA A 234 10.05 -11.33 -21.66
CA ALA A 234 8.94 -12.25 -21.86
C ALA A 234 9.13 -13.11 -23.12
N ILE A 235 9.53 -12.52 -24.26
CA ILE A 235 9.80 -13.24 -25.51
C ILE A 235 10.81 -14.35 -25.29
N ASP A 236 11.95 -14.04 -24.67
CA ASP A 236 13.04 -14.99 -24.43
C ASP A 236 12.56 -16.13 -23.53
N LYS A 237 11.90 -15.82 -22.41
CA LYS A 237 11.42 -16.84 -21.47
C LYS A 237 10.33 -17.73 -22.05
N PHE A 238 9.39 -17.20 -22.83
CA PHE A 238 8.38 -18.02 -23.50
C PHE A 238 8.97 -18.98 -24.51
N LYS A 239 9.94 -18.50 -25.29
CA LYS A 239 10.64 -19.32 -26.28
C LYS A 239 11.44 -20.43 -25.59
N ASP A 240 12.27 -20.06 -24.63
CA ASP A 240 13.28 -20.96 -24.07
C ASP A 240 12.70 -21.97 -23.07
N HIS A 241 11.67 -21.59 -22.30
CA HIS A 241 11.13 -22.44 -21.23
C HIS A 241 9.75 -23.04 -21.52
N TYR A 242 8.96 -22.42 -22.39
CA TYR A 242 7.59 -22.87 -22.65
C TYR A 242 7.38 -23.34 -24.09
N SER A 243 8.35 -23.14 -24.99
CA SER A 243 8.18 -23.36 -26.44
C SER A 243 6.96 -22.62 -27.00
N LEU A 244 6.71 -21.42 -26.47
CA LEU A 244 5.62 -20.52 -26.85
C LEU A 244 6.16 -19.26 -27.51
N LYS A 245 5.36 -18.67 -28.39
CA LYS A 245 5.56 -17.33 -28.96
C LYS A 245 4.38 -16.42 -28.63
N ILE A 246 4.69 -15.15 -28.38
CA ILE A 246 3.69 -14.11 -28.19
C ILE A 246 3.14 -13.70 -29.55
N ASP A 247 1.84 -13.80 -29.74
CA ASP A 247 1.16 -13.27 -30.92
C ASP A 247 0.83 -11.78 -30.71
N PHE A 248 1.76 -10.92 -31.09
CA PHE A 248 1.57 -9.47 -30.95
C PHE A 248 0.42 -8.90 -31.80
N SER A 249 -0.02 -9.61 -32.85
CA SER A 249 -1.16 -9.18 -33.66
C SER A 249 -2.50 -9.37 -32.94
N SER A 250 -2.53 -10.24 -31.92
CA SER A 250 -3.71 -10.53 -31.10
C SER A 250 -3.87 -9.60 -29.90
N CYS A 251 -2.96 -8.64 -29.71
CA CYS A 251 -2.95 -7.82 -28.50
C CYS A 251 -4.19 -6.92 -28.41
N LYS A 252 -4.84 -6.95 -27.26
CA LYS A 252 -5.98 -6.11 -26.91
C LYS A 252 -5.74 -5.46 -25.56
N THR A 253 -6.39 -4.33 -25.30
CA THR A 253 -6.26 -3.62 -24.03
C THR A 253 -7.60 -3.57 -23.31
N PHE A 254 -7.60 -3.75 -21.99
CA PHE A 254 -8.76 -3.50 -21.14
C PHE A 254 -8.37 -2.59 -19.98
N SER A 255 -9.31 -1.75 -19.55
CA SER A 255 -9.10 -0.90 -18.38
C SER A 255 -9.39 -1.69 -17.11
N LEU A 256 -8.49 -1.57 -16.14
CA LEU A 256 -8.69 -2.04 -14.79
C LEU A 256 -8.39 -0.90 -13.83
N ARG A 257 -9.33 -0.69 -12.92
CA ARG A 257 -9.25 0.29 -11.86
C ARG A 257 -9.02 -0.41 -10.52
N LEU A 258 -7.87 -0.15 -9.91
CA LEU A 258 -7.59 -0.47 -8.53
C LEU A 258 -7.74 0.83 -7.74
N SER A 259 -8.74 0.94 -6.87
CA SER A 259 -8.94 2.16 -6.08
C SER A 259 -9.09 3.42 -6.95
N SER A 260 -8.21 4.40 -6.78
CA SER A 260 -8.04 5.61 -7.57
C SER A 260 -7.19 5.40 -8.82
N TYR A 261 -6.50 4.26 -8.94
CA TYR A 261 -5.59 3.95 -10.03
C TYR A 261 -6.32 3.26 -11.16
N GLU A 262 -6.44 3.91 -12.31
CA GLU A 262 -6.88 3.29 -13.54
C GLU A 262 -5.68 3.00 -14.45
N ARG A 263 -5.56 1.75 -14.94
CA ARG A 263 -4.54 1.36 -15.90
C ARG A 263 -5.11 0.52 -17.03
N GLY A 264 -4.64 0.79 -18.24
CA GLY A 264 -4.84 -0.08 -19.39
C GLY A 264 -3.91 -1.27 -19.31
N ILE A 265 -4.46 -2.48 -19.21
CA ILE A 265 -3.70 -3.72 -19.26
C ILE A 265 -3.81 -4.29 -20.66
N THR A 266 -2.66 -4.53 -21.29
CA THR A 266 -2.61 -5.16 -22.60
C THR A 266 -2.44 -6.66 -22.42
N TYR A 267 -3.20 -7.45 -23.14
CA TYR A 267 -3.07 -8.90 -23.17
C TYR A 267 -2.89 -9.39 -24.60
N CYS A 268 -2.03 -10.39 -24.78
CA CYS A 268 -1.74 -10.98 -26.07
C CYS A 268 -1.83 -12.51 -25.95
N ALA A 269 -2.35 -13.17 -26.97
CA ALA A 269 -2.40 -14.63 -27.01
C ALA A 269 -1.00 -15.24 -27.13
N LEU A 270 -0.81 -16.40 -26.51
CA LEU A 270 0.38 -17.22 -26.67
C LEU A 270 0.05 -18.38 -27.61
N ARG A 271 0.97 -18.66 -28.53
CA ARG A 271 0.86 -19.78 -29.47
C ARG A 271 2.05 -20.70 -29.31
N LYS A 272 1.89 -21.99 -29.59
CA LYS A 272 3.03 -22.89 -29.73
C LYS A 272 3.92 -22.45 -30.89
N ILE A 273 5.23 -22.65 -30.71
CA ILE A 273 6.22 -22.43 -31.75
C ILE A 273 6.09 -23.52 -32.80
#